data_AF-A0A1F8B9A2-F1
#
_entry.id   AF-A0A1F8B9A2-F1
#
_cell.length_a   1.000
_cell.length_b   1.000
_cell.length_c   1.000
_cell.angle_alpha   90.00
_cell.angle_beta   90.00
_cell.angle_gamma   90.00
#
_symmetry.space_group_name_H-M   'P 1'
#
loop_
_entity.id
_entity.type
_entity.pdbx_description
1 polymer ?
#
loop_
_entity_poly.entity_id
_entity_poly.type
_entity_poly.pdbx_seq_one_letter_code
_entity_poly.pdbx_strand_id
1 'polypeptide(L)'
;MKHGFSFGVVVIAAFLAFEVFNYSVTEYALRDLLGNLSLSGLSWATILAIAFCGIDFAGIARLFIPESGGNEPNGIWYLFGAWLLAATLNAAIIWWGISIALIAKNPELSKDILTIVPLFVAVFTWLIRVIIIGIVSIAGDRLFSSKPTQSLTSVK
;
A
#
# COMPACT_ATOMS: atom_id res chain seq x y z
N MET A 1 13.43 -24.75 8.47
CA MET A 1 13.65 -23.95 7.24
C MET A 1 12.41 -23.84 6.33
N LYS A 2 11.48 -24.81 6.27
CA LYS A 2 10.30 -24.76 5.37
C LYS A 2 9.18 -23.77 5.78
N HIS A 3 8.97 -23.53 7.08
CA HIS A 3 7.86 -22.67 7.54
C HIS A 3 8.04 -21.17 7.29
N GLY A 4 9.28 -20.65 7.35
CA GLY A 4 9.56 -19.23 7.11
C GLY A 4 9.39 -18.81 5.66
N PHE A 5 9.75 -19.68 4.71
CA PHE A 5 9.60 -19.41 3.28
C PHE A 5 8.12 -19.40 2.86
N SER A 6 7.32 -20.37 3.32
CA SER A 6 5.88 -20.39 3.04
C SER A 6 5.15 -19.17 3.60
N PHE A 7 5.54 -18.69 4.79
CA PHE A 7 4.96 -17.48 5.38
C PHE A 7 5.28 -16.23 4.55
N GLY A 8 6.54 -16.07 4.11
CA GLY A 8 6.94 -14.95 3.25
C GLY A 8 6.18 -14.92 1.91
N VAL A 9 6.00 -16.08 1.27
CA VAL A 9 5.25 -16.19 0.01
C VAL A 9 3.79 -15.77 0.20
N VAL A 10 3.14 -16.20 1.29
CA VAL A 10 1.75 -15.84 1.58
C VAL A 10 1.60 -14.33 1.82
N VAL A 11 2.54 -13.71 2.54
CA VAL A 11 2.53 -12.26 2.79
C VAL A 11 2.72 -11.46 1.50
N ILE A 12 3.66 -11.87 0.64
CA ILE A 12 3.89 -11.23 -0.66
C ILE A 12 2.66 -11.38 -1.56
N ALA A 13 2.05 -12.56 -1.60
CA ALA A 13 0.84 -12.81 -2.38
C ALA A 13 -0.35 -11.97 -1.88
N ALA A 14 -0.54 -11.86 -0.57
CA ALA A 14 -1.59 -11.03 0.03
C ALA A 14 -1.38 -9.54 -0.28
N PHE A 15 -0.14 -9.06 -0.20
CA PHE A 15 0.20 -7.68 -0.56
C PHE A 15 -0.05 -7.40 -2.05
N LEU A 16 0.38 -8.31 -2.93
CA LEU A 16 0.17 -8.17 -4.37
C LEU A 16 -1.32 -8.15 -4.72
N ALA A 17 -2.11 -9.06 -4.15
CA ALA A 17 -3.56 -9.10 -4.37
C ALA A 17 -4.24 -7.80 -3.90
N PHE A 18 -3.81 -7.27 -2.75
CA PHE A 18 -4.28 -6.01 -2.22
C PHE A 18 -3.91 -4.82 -3.12
N GLU A 19 -2.68 -4.78 -3.65
CA GLU A 19 -2.24 -3.72 -4.57
C GLU A 19 -2.99 -3.78 -5.92
N VAL A 20 -3.27 -4.96 -6.46
CA VAL A 20 -4.08 -5.10 -7.68
C VAL A 20 -5.50 -4.56 -7.48
N PHE A 21 -6.10 -4.82 -6.32
CA PHE A 21 -7.40 -4.26 -5.97
C PHE A 21 -7.34 -2.72 -5.88
N ASN A 22 -6.36 -2.17 -5.16
CA ASN A 22 -6.19 -0.71 -5.03
C ASN A 22 -5.94 -0.05 -6.39
N TYR A 23 -5.08 -0.62 -7.23
CA TYR A 23 -4.83 -0.17 -8.59
C TYR A 23 -6.14 -0.07 -9.37
N SER A 24 -6.96 -1.14 -9.34
CA SER A 24 -8.19 -1.22 -10.12
C SER A 24 -9.21 -0.16 -9.72
N VAL A 25 -9.41 0.05 -8.42
CA VAL A 25 -10.36 1.06 -7.92
C VAL A 25 -9.83 2.47 -8.14
N THR A 26 -8.52 2.69 -7.95
CA THR A 26 -7.88 3.99 -8.15
C THR A 26 -7.91 4.41 -9.62
N GLU A 27 -7.58 3.48 -10.54
CA GLU A 27 -7.65 3.74 -11.98
C GLU A 27 -9.09 4.05 -12.40
N TYR A 28 -10.07 3.29 -11.91
CA TYR A 28 -11.48 3.55 -12.19
C TYR A 28 -11.92 4.94 -11.71
N ALA A 29 -11.60 5.28 -10.45
CA ALA A 29 -11.92 6.57 -9.86
C ALA A 29 -11.25 7.75 -10.59
N LEU A 30 -9.99 7.59 -10.97
CA LEU A 30 -9.24 8.62 -11.68
C LEU A 30 -9.67 8.77 -13.13
N ARG A 31 -10.08 7.68 -13.81
CA ARG A 31 -10.67 7.77 -15.15
C ARG A 31 -11.97 8.56 -15.14
N ASP A 32 -12.75 8.41 -14.08
CA ASP A 32 -13.98 9.18 -13.89
C ASP A 32 -13.67 10.67 -13.61
N LEU A 33 -12.74 10.95 -12.69
CA LEU A 33 -12.34 12.32 -12.32
C LEU A 33 -11.62 13.09 -13.44
N LEU A 34 -10.69 12.44 -14.14
CA LEU A 34 -9.85 13.03 -15.17
C LEU A 34 -10.45 12.86 -16.57
N GLY A 35 -11.50 12.06 -16.72
CA GLY A 35 -12.06 11.70 -18.02
C GLY A 35 -11.05 10.96 -18.90
N ASN A 36 -11.15 11.17 -20.21
CA ASN A 36 -10.29 10.49 -21.19
C ASN A 36 -8.94 11.20 -21.41
N LEU A 37 -8.42 11.89 -20.38
CA LEU A 37 -7.09 12.49 -20.42
C LEU A 37 -6.06 11.37 -20.60
N SER A 38 -5.37 11.40 -21.75
CA SER A 38 -4.32 10.45 -22.10
C SER A 38 -3.09 11.20 -22.58
N LEU A 39 -1.92 10.68 -22.19
CA LEU A 39 -0.62 11.13 -22.66
C LEU A 39 -0.06 10.01 -23.54
N SER A 40 0.14 10.27 -24.83
CA SER A 40 0.74 9.31 -25.77
C SER A 40 0.07 7.92 -25.78
N GLY A 41 -1.26 7.86 -25.61
CA GLY A 41 -2.04 6.60 -25.58
C GLY A 41 -2.17 5.93 -24.21
N LEU A 42 -1.49 6.42 -23.17
CA LEU A 42 -1.64 5.99 -21.78
C LEU A 42 -2.58 6.95 -21.03
N SER A 43 -3.58 6.43 -20.32
CA SER A 43 -4.48 7.26 -19.51
C SER A 43 -3.73 7.84 -18.30
N TRP A 44 -3.97 9.11 -17.98
CA TRP A 44 -3.44 9.74 -16.78
C TRP A 44 -3.86 8.98 -15.51
N ALA A 45 -5.06 8.40 -15.54
CA ALA A 45 -5.55 7.53 -14.47
C ALA A 45 -4.67 6.31 -14.27
N THR A 46 -4.22 5.67 -15.35
CA THR A 46 -3.30 4.52 -15.30
C THR A 46 -1.95 4.93 -14.73
N ILE A 47 -1.40 6.06 -15.17
CA ILE A 47 -0.10 6.59 -14.69
C ILE A 47 -0.16 6.86 -13.18
N LEU A 48 -1.21 7.55 -12.74
CA LEU A 48 -1.40 7.90 -11.33
C LEU A 48 -1.71 6.67 -10.47
N ALA A 49 -2.51 5.71 -10.94
CA ALA A 49 -2.77 4.47 -10.23
C ALA A 49 -1.48 3.65 -10.01
N ILE A 50 -0.63 3.57 -11.03
CA ILE A 50 0.71 2.96 -10.91
C ILE A 50 1.57 3.75 -9.92
N ALA A 51 1.56 5.09 -9.98
CA ALA A 51 2.33 5.92 -9.06
C ALA A 51 1.90 5.72 -7.59
N PHE A 52 0.60 5.61 -7.32
CA PHE A 52 0.10 5.32 -5.98
C PHE A 52 0.58 3.96 -5.48
N CYS A 53 0.43 2.89 -6.28
CA CYS A 53 0.96 1.56 -5.93
C CYS A 53 2.49 1.58 -5.72
N GLY A 54 3.22 2.35 -6.53
CA GLY A 54 4.66 2.52 -6.40
C GLY A 54 5.10 3.12 -5.06
N ILE A 55 4.28 3.99 -4.46
CA ILE A 55 4.56 4.58 -3.14
C ILE A 55 4.47 3.52 -2.04
N ASP A 56 3.55 2.57 -2.13
CA ASP A 56 3.45 1.46 -1.16
C ASP A 56 4.64 0.51 -1.26
N PHE A 57 5.11 0.24 -2.48
CA PHE A 57 6.36 -0.50 -2.69
C PHE A 57 7.58 0.26 -2.17
N ALA A 58 7.64 1.59 -2.33
CA ALA A 58 8.72 2.42 -1.79
C ALA A 58 8.75 2.41 -0.26
N GLY A 59 7.57 2.40 0.38
CA GLY A 59 7.44 2.23 1.83
C GLY A 59 8.03 0.91 2.32
N ILE A 60 7.81 -0.17 1.58
CA ILE A 60 8.40 -1.50 1.87
C ILE A 60 9.90 -1.56 1.53
N ALA A 61 10.33 -1.06 0.37
CA ALA A 61 11.71 -1.11 -0.09
C ALA A 61 12.69 -0.48 0.91
N ARG A 62 12.21 0.53 1.65
CA ARG A 62 12.95 1.17 2.72
C ARG A 62 13.28 0.25 3.89
N LEU A 63 12.42 -0.73 4.20
CA LEU A 63 12.67 -1.73 5.24
C LEU A 63 13.88 -2.62 4.92
N PHE A 64 14.31 -2.63 3.65
CA PHE A 64 15.47 -3.40 3.17
C PHE A 64 16.74 -2.55 3.04
N ILE A 65 16.69 -1.24 3.33
CA ILE A 65 17.88 -0.38 3.34
C ILE A 65 18.48 -0.44 4.75
N PRO A 66 19.59 -1.15 4.97
CA PRO A 66 20.23 -1.18 6.28
C PRO A 66 20.72 0.23 6.64
N GLU A 67 20.46 0.66 7.88
CA GLU A 67 21.03 1.88 8.47
C GLU A 67 22.55 1.81 8.47
N SER A 68 23.17 2.18 7.35
CA SER A 68 24.63 2.25 7.22
C SER A 68 25.09 3.66 7.60
N GLY A 69 25.15 3.90 8.91
CA GLY A 69 26.00 4.93 9.52
C GLY A 69 25.56 6.39 9.37
N GLY A 70 25.34 7.06 10.51
CA GLY A 70 25.45 8.52 10.63
C GLY A 70 24.13 9.29 10.64
N ASN A 71 23.61 9.56 11.84
CA ASN A 71 22.99 10.83 12.24
C ASN A 71 21.83 11.50 11.47
N GLU A 72 21.09 10.85 10.57
CA GLU A 72 19.86 11.45 10.02
C GLU A 72 18.56 10.62 10.21
N PRO A 73 18.07 10.45 11.46
CA PRO A 73 16.76 9.85 11.74
C PRO A 73 15.58 10.60 11.08
N ASN A 74 15.74 11.88 10.73
CA ASN A 74 14.66 12.73 10.24
C ASN A 74 14.17 12.31 8.85
N GLY A 75 15.06 11.82 7.97
CA GLY A 75 14.69 11.26 6.68
C GLY A 75 13.74 10.06 6.83
N ILE A 76 13.75 9.40 8.00
CA ILE A 76 12.86 8.31 8.35
C ILE A 76 11.42 8.76 8.52
N TRP A 77 11.24 9.80 9.32
CA TRP A 77 9.93 10.38 9.52
C TRP A 77 9.32 11.02 8.27
N TYR A 78 10.13 11.69 7.44
CA TYR A 78 9.59 12.33 6.23
C TYR A 78 9.10 11.33 5.17
N LEU A 79 9.81 10.22 4.95
CA LEU A 79 9.36 9.19 4.01
C LEU A 79 8.09 8.47 4.50
N PHE A 80 8.03 8.17 5.80
CA PHE A 80 6.84 7.57 6.41
C PHE A 80 5.64 8.52 6.34
N GLY A 81 5.87 9.81 6.62
CA GLY A 81 4.85 10.85 6.47
C GLY A 81 4.37 10.99 5.03
N ALA A 82 5.27 10.96 4.05
CA ALA A 82 4.92 11.01 2.62
C ALA A 82 4.09 9.80 2.18
N TRP A 83 4.45 8.59 2.63
CA TRP A 83 3.66 7.39 2.39
C TRP A 83 2.27 7.47 3.04
N LEU A 84 2.17 7.92 4.29
CA LEU A 84 0.88 8.06 4.99
C LEU A 84 -0.03 9.09 4.30
N LEU A 85 0.55 10.20 3.82
CA LEU A 85 -0.16 11.22 3.03
C LEU A 85 -0.68 10.63 1.71
N ALA A 86 0.16 9.88 1.00
CA ALA A 86 -0.23 9.21 -0.24
C ALA A 86 -1.33 8.16 -0.01
N ALA A 87 -1.24 7.38 1.06
CA ALA A 87 -2.26 6.40 1.44
C ALA A 87 -3.59 7.07 1.77
N THR A 88 -3.56 8.23 2.44
CA THR A 88 -4.76 9.02 2.75
C THR A 88 -5.40 9.58 1.47
N LEU A 89 -4.59 10.11 0.54
CA LEU A 89 -5.08 10.59 -0.75
C LEU A 89 -5.69 9.45 -1.57
N ASN A 90 -5.06 8.28 -1.57
CA ASN A 90 -5.58 7.09 -2.24
C ASN A 90 -6.95 6.66 -1.66
N ALA A 91 -7.11 6.67 -0.34
CA ALA A 91 -8.38 6.38 0.31
C ALA A 91 -9.48 7.37 -0.08
N ALA A 92 -9.17 8.66 -0.17
CA ALA A 92 -10.12 9.69 -0.63
C ALA A 92 -10.56 9.45 -2.09
N ILE A 93 -9.64 9.06 -2.97
CA ILE A 93 -9.95 8.73 -4.37
C ILE A 93 -10.83 7.48 -4.45
N ILE A 94 -10.53 6.44 -3.65
CA ILE A 94 -11.36 5.23 -3.56
C ILE A 94 -12.78 5.58 -3.11
N TRP A 95 -12.91 6.39 -2.05
CA TRP A 95 -14.20 6.85 -1.56
C TRP A 95 -14.99 7.55 -2.68
N TRP A 96 -14.35 8.47 -3.39
CA TRP A 96 -14.96 9.17 -4.53
C TRP A 96 -15.39 8.21 -5.65
N GLY A 97 -14.50 7.34 -6.12
CA GLY A 97 -14.76 6.45 -7.25
C GLY A 97 -15.87 5.43 -6.99
N ILE A 98 -15.89 4.83 -5.79
CA ILE A 98 -16.96 3.89 -5.43
C ILE A 98 -18.30 4.62 -5.30
N SER A 99 -18.30 5.85 -4.76
CA SER A 99 -19.53 6.65 -4.64
C SER A 99 -20.17 6.90 -6.01
N ILE A 100 -19.38 7.35 -7.00
CA ILE A 100 -19.88 7.58 -8.36
C ILE A 100 -20.32 6.27 -9.02
N ALA A 101 -19.54 5.19 -8.89
CA ALA A 101 -19.91 3.87 -9.43
C ALA A 101 -21.26 3.37 -8.90
N LEU A 102 -21.52 3.58 -7.61
CA LEU A 102 -22.71 3.09 -6.94
C LEU A 102 -23.95 3.93 -7.34
N ILE A 103 -23.79 5.26 -7.43
CA ILE A 103 -24.83 6.17 -7.94
C ILE A 103 -25.17 5.84 -9.39
N ALA A 104 -24.17 5.63 -10.24
CA ALA A 104 -24.37 5.38 -11.67
C ALA A 104 -25.07 4.05 -11.96
N LYS A 105 -24.75 2.99 -11.20
CA LYS A 105 -25.35 1.66 -11.40
C LYS A 105 -26.69 1.47 -10.69
N ASN A 106 -26.95 2.20 -9.61
CA ASN A 106 -28.13 2.00 -8.78
C ASN A 106 -28.72 3.35 -8.32
N PRO A 107 -29.34 4.11 -9.23
CA PRO A 107 -29.90 5.42 -8.91
C PRO A 107 -31.06 5.37 -7.89
N GLU A 108 -31.68 4.20 -7.71
CA GLU A 108 -32.81 3.99 -6.80
C GLU A 108 -32.40 3.67 -5.36
N LEU A 109 -31.10 3.52 -5.07
CA LEU A 109 -30.62 3.29 -3.71
C LEU A 109 -30.83 4.50 -2.81
N SER A 110 -31.01 4.25 -1.50
CA SER A 110 -31.08 5.30 -0.50
C SER A 110 -29.74 6.06 -0.39
N LYS A 111 -29.82 7.37 -0.12
CA LYS A 111 -28.64 8.24 0.07
C LYS A 111 -27.69 7.73 1.16
N ASP A 112 -28.23 7.04 2.17
CA ASP A 112 -27.46 6.46 3.27
C ASP A 112 -26.54 5.34 2.79
N ILE A 113 -27.05 4.41 1.97
CA ILE A 113 -26.26 3.30 1.40
C ILE A 113 -25.18 3.85 0.47
N LEU A 114 -25.54 4.86 -0.33
CA LEU A 114 -24.63 5.53 -1.26
C LEU A 114 -23.49 6.30 -0.57
N THR A 115 -23.63 6.62 0.73
CA THR A 115 -22.59 7.32 1.51
C THR A 115 -21.79 6.37 2.39
N ILE A 116 -22.47 5.43 3.07
CA ILE A 116 -21.85 4.55 4.07
C ILE A 116 -20.98 3.49 3.41
N VAL A 117 -21.45 2.84 2.34
CA VAL A 117 -20.71 1.73 1.70
C VAL A 117 -19.36 2.22 1.14
N PRO A 118 -19.30 3.31 0.36
CA PRO A 118 -18.03 3.81 -0.16
C PRO A 118 -17.06 4.27 0.94
N LEU A 119 -17.57 4.92 1.99
CA LEU A 119 -16.77 5.35 3.14
C LEU A 119 -16.19 4.14 3.88
N PHE A 120 -17.00 3.11 4.11
CA PHE A 120 -16.57 1.88 4.77
C PHE A 120 -15.44 1.21 3.98
N VAL A 121 -15.60 1.05 2.66
CA VAL A 121 -14.56 0.44 1.82
C VAL A 121 -13.27 1.26 1.88
N ALA A 122 -13.34 2.59 1.74
CA ALA A 122 -12.17 3.47 1.78
C ALA A 122 -11.42 3.42 3.12
N VAL A 123 -12.14 3.38 4.25
CA VAL A 123 -11.53 3.27 5.58
C VAL A 123 -10.91 1.90 5.79
N PHE A 124 -11.59 0.81 5.39
CA PHE A 124 -11.06 -0.54 5.53
C PHE A 124 -9.80 -0.76 4.69
N THR A 125 -9.78 -0.28 3.45
CA THR A 125 -8.60 -0.37 2.59
C THR A 125 -7.45 0.45 3.16
N TRP A 126 -7.71 1.67 3.62
CA TRP A 126 -6.70 2.50 4.28
C TRP A 126 -6.09 1.81 5.51
N LEU A 127 -6.93 1.26 6.39
CA LEU A 127 -6.49 0.54 7.59
C LEU A 127 -5.67 -0.69 7.26
N ILE A 128 -6.12 -1.51 6.31
CA ILE A 128 -5.38 -2.72 5.88
C ILE A 128 -4.01 -2.33 5.34
N ARG A 129 -3.91 -1.27 4.54
CA ARG A 129 -2.64 -0.78 3.99
C ARG A 129 -1.67 -0.35 5.09
N VAL A 130 -2.19 0.37 6.09
CA VAL A 130 -1.37 0.81 7.23
C VAL A 130 -0.88 -0.36 8.08
N ILE A 131 -1.78 -1.32 8.34
CA ILE A 131 -1.47 -2.49 9.14
C ILE A 131 -0.48 -3.41 8.41
N ILE A 132 -0.63 -3.64 7.11
CA ILE A 132 0.30 -4.49 6.34
C ILE A 132 1.72 -3.90 6.38
N ILE A 133 1.89 -2.60 6.12
CA ILE A 133 3.22 -1.96 6.21
C ILE A 133 3.77 -2.08 7.64
N GLY A 134 2.93 -1.89 8.66
CA GLY A 134 3.32 -2.08 10.07
C GLY A 134 3.79 -3.51 10.37
N ILE A 135 3.09 -4.52 9.87
CA ILE A 135 3.45 -5.94 10.04
C ILE A 135 4.76 -6.26 9.32
N VAL A 136 4.93 -5.79 8.08
CA VAL A 136 6.16 -6.01 7.30
C VAL A 136 7.35 -5.31 7.97
N SER A 137 7.14 -4.12 8.55
CA SER A 137 8.16 -3.39 9.32
C SER A 137 8.67 -4.21 10.51
N ILE A 138 7.75 -4.74 11.32
CA ILE A 138 8.10 -5.56 12.50
C ILE A 138 8.71 -6.92 12.10
N ALA A 139 8.23 -7.51 10.99
CA ALA A 139 8.75 -8.78 10.48
C ALA A 139 10.17 -8.64 9.90
N GLY A 140 10.48 -7.50 9.26
CA GLY A 140 11.81 -7.16 8.79
C GLY A 140 12.86 -7.25 9.89
N ASP A 141 12.64 -6.58 11.03
CA ASP A 141 13.55 -6.60 12.17
C ASP A 141 13.85 -8.01 12.69
N ARG A 142 12.86 -8.92 12.66
CA ARG A 142 13.04 -10.32 13.08
C ARG A 142 13.82 -11.16 12.06
N LEU A 143 13.63 -10.89 10.78
CA LEU A 143 14.38 -11.54 9.69
C LEU A 143 15.84 -11.07 9.69
N PHE A 144 16.12 -9.80 10.00
CA PHE A 144 17.47 -9.23 10.05
C PHE A 144 18.20 -9.45 11.39
N SER A 145 17.48 -9.60 12.52
CA SER A 145 18.08 -9.93 13.82
C SER A 145 18.50 -11.39 13.98
N SER A 146 18.18 -12.25 13.01
CA SER A 146 18.73 -13.62 12.96
C SER A 146 20.19 -13.60 12.48
N LYS A 147 21.06 -12.92 13.22
CA LYS A 147 22.52 -13.13 13.10
C LYS A 147 22.81 -14.57 13.54
N PRO A 148 23.55 -15.37 12.76
CA PRO A 148 24.00 -16.66 13.23
C PRO A 148 24.81 -16.43 14.50
N THR A 149 24.40 -17.04 15.60
CA THR A 149 25.27 -17.18 16.78
C THR A 149 26.53 -17.90 16.28
N GLN A 150 27.58 -17.12 16.03
CA GLN A 150 28.90 -17.62 15.76
C GLN A 150 29.37 -18.25 17.07
N SER A 151 29.05 -19.53 17.26
CA SER A 151 29.62 -20.35 18.31
C SER A 151 31.12 -20.41 18.04
N LEU A 152 31.86 -19.53 18.71
CA LEU A 152 33.31 -19.56 18.78
C LEU A 152 33.72 -20.90 19.39
N THR A 153 33.90 -21.89 18.51
CA THR A 153 34.62 -23.13 18.75
C THR A 153 36.04 -22.93 18.25
N SER A 154 36.84 -22.26 19.05
CA SER A 154 38.32 -22.37 19.15
C SER A 154 38.73 -21.30 20.17
N VAL A 155 39.49 -21.59 21.22
CA VAL A 155 40.85 -22.11 21.17
C VAL A 155 41.18 -22.78 22.51
N LYS A 156 41.76 -23.99 22.42
CA LYS A 156 42.64 -24.72 23.35
C LYS A 156 42.49 -24.52 24.87
#